data_AF-A0A1V5G9L3-F1
#
_entry.id   AF-A0A1V5G9L3-F1
#
_cell.length_a   1.000
_cell.length_b   1.000
_cell.length_c   1.000
_cell.angle_alpha   90.00
_cell.angle_beta   90.00
_cell.angle_gamma   90.00
#
_symmetry.space_group_name_H-M   'P 1'
#
loop_
_entity.id
_entity.type
_entity.pdbx_description
1 polymer ?
#
loop_
_entity_poly.entity_id
_entity_poly.type
_entity_poly.pdbx_seq_one_letter_code
_entity_poly.pdbx_strand_id
1 'polypeptide(L)' 'MTKSELYDKIFHYQMVMSWVRSLLKQSLISKKEYTRIDTMIAKKYGVSSCSIYR' A
#
# COMPACT_ATOMS: atom_id res chain seq x y z
N MET A 1 1.86 17.37 9.50
CA MET A 1 1.97 16.74 8.16
C MET A 1 1.40 17.72 7.16
N THR A 2 2.25 18.25 6.28
CA THR A 2 1.80 19.13 5.20
C THR A 2 1.01 18.32 4.17
N LYS A 3 0.18 18.96 3.33
CA LYS A 3 -0.53 18.25 2.26
C LYS A 3 0.44 17.48 1.36
N SER A 4 1.60 18.06 1.03
CA SER A 4 2.63 17.44 0.19
C SER A 4 3.14 16.13 0.79
N GLU A 5 3.54 16.13 2.06
CA GLU A 5 4.06 14.94 2.74
C GLU A 5 3.04 13.78 2.79
N LEU A 6 1.75 14.10 2.92
CA LEU A 6 0.70 13.09 2.86
C LEU A 6 0.55 12.50 1.44
N TYR A 7 0.59 13.35 0.41
CA TYR A 7 0.56 12.89 -0.98
C TYR A 7 1.75 12.00 -1.31
N ASP A 8 2.95 12.37 -0.89
CA ASP A 8 4.16 11.57 -1.12
C ASP A 8 4.04 10.18 -0.46
N LYS A 9 3.55 10.13 0.78
CA LYS A 9 3.29 8.86 1.49
C LYS A 9 2.26 7.98 0.78
N ILE A 10 1.15 8.57 0.31
CA ILE A 10 0.12 7.85 -0.45
C ILE A 10 0.68 7.37 -1.79
N PHE A 11 1.47 8.20 -2.48
CA PHE A 11 2.10 7.85 -3.74
C PHE A 11 3.03 6.65 -3.58
N HIS A 12 3.92 6.68 -2.59
CA HIS A 12 4.82 5.55 -2.31
C HIS A 12 4.06 4.28 -1.91
N TYR A 13 3.02 4.41 -1.10
CA TYR A 13 2.13 3.29 -0.77
C TYR A 13 1.52 2.66 -2.04
N GLN A 14 0.92 3.48 -2.91
CA GLN A 14 0.25 3.02 -4.12
C GLN A 14 1.22 2.38 -5.11
N MET A 15 2.43 2.95 -5.26
CA MET A 15 3.48 2.38 -6.09
C MET A 15 3.83 0.96 -5.66
N VAL A 16 4.13 0.76 -4.37
CA VAL A 16 4.46 -0.56 -3.81
C VAL A 16 3.28 -1.51 -3.97
N MET A 17 2.07 -1.08 -3.61
CA MET A 17 0.89 -1.94 -3.68
C MET A 17 0.48 -2.28 -5.12
N SER A 18 0.82 -1.45 -6.11
CA SER A 18 0.64 -1.78 -7.53
C SER A 18 1.51 -2.97 -7.95
N TRP A 19 2.78 -2.96 -7.54
CA TRP A 19 3.68 -4.08 -7.75
C TRP A 19 3.20 -5.35 -7.02
N VAL A 20 2.81 -5.24 -5.75
CA VAL A 20 2.31 -6.38 -4.96
C VAL A 20 1.03 -6.97 -5.57
N ARG A 21 0.12 -6.14 -6.09
CA ARG A 21 -1.05 -6.61 -6.86
C ARG A 21 -0.65 -7.41 -8.09
N SER A 22 0.41 -7.02 -8.80
CA SER A 22 0.91 -7.78 -9.95
C SER A 22 1.43 -9.16 -9.55
N LEU A 23 2.05 -9.28 -8.37
CA LEU A 23 2.51 -10.58 -7.83
C LEU A 23 1.33 -11.48 -7.47
N LEU A 24 0.29 -10.91 -6.85
CA LEU A 24 -0.94 -11.64 -6.54
C LEU A 24 -1.63 -12.13 -7.83
N LYS A 25 -1.71 -11.28 -8.87
CA LYS A 25 -2.28 -11.65 -10.17
C LYS A 25 -1.52 -12.79 -10.84
N GLN A 26 -0.20 -12.83 -10.66
CA GLN A 26 0.66 -13.90 -11.15
C GLN A 26 0.65 -15.15 -10.24
N SER A 27 -0.16 -15.17 -9.18
CA SER A 27 -0.21 -16.23 -8.16
C SER A 27 1.14 -16.51 -7.48
N LEU A 28 2.05 -15.54 -7.49
CA LEU A 28 3.36 -15.63 -6.82
C LEU A 28 3.24 -15.44 -5.30
N ILE A 29 2.15 -14.79 -4.86
CA ILE A 29 1.80 -14.63 -3.45
C ILE A 29 0.33 -14.99 -3.25
N SER A 30 0.01 -15.47 -2.06
CA SER A 30 -1.37 -15.72 -1.64
C SER A 30 -2.09 -14.44 -1.21
N LYS A 31 -3.41 -14.52 -1.15
CA LYS A 31 -4.25 -13.42 -0.61
C LYS A 31 -3.91 -13.08 0.85
N LYS A 32 -3.50 -14.07 1.65
CA LYS A 32 -3.08 -13.87 3.04
C LYS A 32 -1.78 -13.08 3.13
N GLU A 33 -0.82 -13.38 2.26
CA GLU A 33 0.43 -12.63 2.16
C GLU A 33 0.18 -11.21 1.65
N TYR A 34 -0.69 -11.05 0.66
CA TYR A 34 -1.12 -9.74 0.19
C TYR A 34 -1.63 -8.85 1.34
N THR A 35 -2.56 -9.35 2.17
CA THR A 35 -3.09 -8.58 3.32
C THR A 35 -2.02 -8.27 4.36
N ARG A 36 -1.06 -9.18 4.58
CA ARG A 36 0.06 -8.93 5.50
C ARG A 36 0.97 -7.82 4.99
N ILE A 37 1.30 -7.85 3.69
CA ILE A 37 2.10 -6.81 3.03
C ILE A 37 1.37 -5.47 3.06
N ASP A 38 0.08 -5.45 2.70
CA ASP A 38 -0.79 -4.26 2.77
C ASP A 38 -0.73 -3.60 4.15
N THR A 39 -0.91 -4.38 5.22
CA THR A 39 -0.82 -3.89 6.60
C THR A 39 0.57 -3.34 6.94
N MET A 40 1.64 -4.01 6.52
CA MET A 40 3.02 -3.58 6.78
C MET A 40 3.35 -2.28 6.05
N ILE A 41 2.96 -2.16 4.78
CA ILE A 41 3.21 -0.99 3.95
C ILE A 41 2.35 0.20 4.39
N ALA A 42 1.10 -0.03 4.78
CA ALA A 42 0.23 0.98 5.37
C ALA A 42 0.85 1.57 6.66
N LYS A 43 1.34 0.70 7.55
CA LYS A 43 2.06 1.13 8.77
C LYS A 43 3.35 1.88 8.46
N LYS A 44 4.15 1.41 7.50
CA LYS A 44 5.42 2.05 7.11
C LYS A 44 5.24 3.50 6.65
N TYR A 45 4.23 3.74 5.81
CA TYR A 45 3.96 5.07 5.28
C TYR A 45 2.98 5.88 6.14
N GLY A 46 2.47 5.31 7.25
CA GLY A 46 1.51 5.97 8.13
C GLY A 46 0.20 6.31 7.43
N VAL A 47 -0.19 5.53 6.42
CA VAL A 47 -1.44 5.71 5.68
C VAL A 47 -2.53 4.83 6.28
N SER A 48 -3.71 5.40 6.48
CA SER A 48 -4.90 4.68 6.96
C SER A 48 -5.79 4.29 5.78
N SER A 49 -6.73 3.35 5.96
CA SER A 49 -7.70 3.01 4.89
C SER A 49 -8.43 4.27 4.41
N CYS A 50 -8.79 5.17 5.33
CA CYS A 50 -9.45 6.43 5.02
C CYS A 50 -8.58 7.40 4.19
N SER A 51 -7.26 7.26 4.23
CA SER A 51 -6.30 8.01 3.41
C SER A 51 -6.09 7.38 2.03
N ILE A 52 -6.31 6.07 1.90
CA ILE A 52 -6.08 5.29 0.68
C ILE A 52 -7.30 5.34 -0.26
N TYR A 53 -8.51 5.41 0.30
CA TYR A 53 -9.78 5.40 -0.44
C TYR A 53 -10.40 6.79 -0.65
N ARG A 54 -9.61 7.86 -0.48
CA ARG A 54 -10.08 9.24 -0.59
C ARG A 54 -9.95 9.78 -2.01
#